data_AF-A0A938NGX9-F1
#
_entry.id   AF-A0A938NGX9-F1
#
_cell.length_a   1.000
_cell.length_b   1.000
_cell.length_c   1.000
_cell.angle_alpha   90.00
_cell.angle_beta   90.00
_cell.angle_gamma   90.00
#
_symmetry.space_group_name_H-M   'P 1'
#
loop_
_entity.id
_entity.type
_entity.pdbx_description
1 polymer ?
#
loop_
_entity_poly.entity_id
_entity_poly.type
_entity_poly.pdbx_seq_one_letter_code
_entity_poly.pdbx_strand_id
1 'polypeptide(L)'
;MPAGWLAQLLPLREGALLLAAFAMPFSIAISQFALAIALLLRLAEWASGRPPVHLGRGLTLLTLAFVGWALIDIGFSQIPSESLRHAKRFLLLPALWLFAEAGRRDALRTRLLAALGAGSAGVAAYGILAYLQGARGLAGRAQLTQGYMTAGGLMMLASLLLFAFLLRPGGARRRRWLWPAFALTLVALVFTHTRGAWLGFAAGALLALGLVRPRLAPIFLGLLLVAGALAPAGFRERLLSSFDPRHANNVQRLIMWRTGWELLADHPLTGVGDLDLQAIYRARHAGAQVEVKGHLHSNPVM
;
A
#
# COMPACT_ATOMS: atom_id res chain seq x y z
N MET A 1 34.83 11.48 -22.39
CA MET A 1 35.05 11.36 -20.93
C MET A 1 33.83 11.85 -20.14
N PRO A 2 32.93 10.97 -19.66
CA PRO A 2 31.89 11.36 -18.69
C PRO A 2 31.81 10.48 -17.42
N ALA A 3 32.75 9.56 -17.17
CA ALA A 3 32.58 8.49 -16.18
C ALA A 3 32.69 8.94 -14.69
N GLY A 4 33.37 10.04 -14.38
CA GLY A 4 33.71 10.41 -13.00
C GLY A 4 32.52 10.90 -12.15
N TRP A 5 31.70 11.81 -12.66
CA TRP A 5 30.58 12.37 -11.92
C TRP A 5 29.39 11.39 -11.82
N LEU A 6 29.23 10.49 -12.80
CA LEU A 6 28.24 9.40 -12.77
C LEU A 6 28.49 8.38 -11.65
N ALA A 7 29.75 8.22 -11.24
CA ALA A 7 30.10 7.39 -10.08
C ALA A 7 29.64 8.04 -8.77
N GLN A 8 29.60 9.38 -8.70
CA GLN A 8 29.15 10.14 -7.53
C GLN A 8 27.61 10.16 -7.40
N LEU A 9 26.87 10.03 -8.51
CA LEU A 9 25.41 10.01 -8.48
C LEU A 9 24.81 8.76 -7.83
N LEU A 10 25.49 7.61 -7.96
CA LEU A 10 24.93 6.33 -7.54
C LEU A 10 24.71 6.26 -6.01
N PRO A 11 25.70 6.59 -5.15
CA PRO A 11 25.49 6.63 -3.70
C PRO A 11 24.41 7.62 -3.27
N LEU A 12 24.31 8.78 -3.93
CA LEU A 12 23.28 9.79 -3.65
C LEU A 12 21.87 9.25 -3.94
N ARG A 13 21.70 8.57 -5.09
CA ARG A 13 20.44 7.93 -5.47
C ARG A 13 20.04 6.85 -4.49
N GLU A 14 20.99 6.02 -4.06
CA GLU A 14 20.74 4.98 -3.05
C GLU A 14 20.37 5.58 -1.69
N GLY A 15 21.05 6.64 -1.27
CA GLY A 15 20.72 7.40 -0.07
C GLY A 15 19.31 7.98 -0.11
N ALA A 16 18.92 8.55 -1.25
CA ALA A 16 17.56 9.06 -1.46
C ALA A 16 16.50 7.95 -1.37
N LEU A 17 16.75 6.78 -1.95
CA LEU A 17 15.82 5.63 -1.82
C LEU A 17 15.73 5.09 -0.39
N LEU A 18 16.85 5.08 0.35
CA LEU A 18 16.87 4.68 1.76
C LEU A 18 16.08 5.67 2.62
N LEU A 19 16.27 6.98 2.40
CA LEU A 19 15.50 8.02 3.07
C LEU A 19 14.01 7.91 2.75
N ALA A 20 13.68 7.68 1.47
CA ALA A 20 12.30 7.49 1.04
C ALA A 20 11.63 6.31 1.75
N ALA A 21 12.31 5.16 1.82
CA ALA A 21 11.83 3.95 2.49
C ALA A 21 11.68 4.16 4.01
N PHE A 22 12.65 4.82 4.65
CA PHE A 22 12.61 5.12 6.07
C PHE A 22 11.47 6.08 6.43
N ALA A 23 11.30 7.17 5.67
CA ALA A 23 10.33 8.20 5.97
C ALA A 23 8.89 7.84 5.59
N MET A 24 8.70 6.88 4.66
CA MET A 24 7.39 6.48 4.14
C MET A 24 6.31 6.26 5.22
N PRO A 25 6.59 5.64 6.38
CA PRO A 25 5.58 5.38 7.39
C PRO A 25 5.14 6.61 8.21
N PHE A 26 5.89 7.72 8.17
CA PHE A 26 5.62 8.89 9.02
C PHE A 26 5.64 10.25 8.34
N SER A 27 6.23 10.37 7.15
CA SER A 27 6.28 11.64 6.43
C SER A 27 6.17 11.43 4.93
N ILE A 28 4.97 11.70 4.41
CA ILE A 28 4.69 11.69 2.96
C ILE A 28 5.60 12.70 2.25
N ALA A 29 5.76 13.91 2.82
CA ALA A 29 6.57 14.95 2.23
C ALA A 29 8.04 14.53 2.08
N ILE A 30 8.68 14.07 3.15
CA ILE A 30 10.09 13.62 3.09
C ILE A 30 10.24 12.44 2.13
N SER A 31 9.32 11.49 2.17
CA SER A 31 9.35 10.33 1.27
C SER A 31 9.23 10.75 -0.20
N GLN A 32 8.31 11.65 -0.53
CA GLN A 32 8.11 12.15 -1.89
C GLN A 32 9.26 13.03 -2.38
N PHE A 33 9.82 13.92 -1.54
CA PHE A 33 11.01 14.69 -1.89
C PHE A 33 12.21 13.78 -2.17
N ALA A 34 12.42 12.76 -1.33
CA ALA A 34 13.49 11.79 -1.53
C ALA A 34 13.28 10.97 -2.81
N LEU A 35 12.03 10.58 -3.13
CA LEU A 35 11.71 9.92 -4.41
C LEU A 35 11.92 10.84 -5.61
N ALA A 36 11.57 12.12 -5.51
CA ALA A 36 11.81 13.10 -6.57
C ALA A 36 13.32 13.26 -6.84
N ILE A 37 14.14 13.36 -5.79
CA ILE A 37 15.60 13.39 -5.92
C ILE A 37 16.11 12.11 -6.59
N ALA A 38 15.66 10.94 -6.14
CA ALA A 38 16.06 9.66 -6.72
C ALA A 38 15.68 9.56 -8.21
N LEU A 39 14.50 10.07 -8.60
CA LEU A 39 14.04 10.12 -9.97
C LEU A 39 14.89 11.07 -10.82
N LEU A 40 15.15 12.30 -10.35
CA LEU A 40 15.99 13.27 -11.06
C LEU A 40 17.40 12.74 -11.29
N LEU A 41 18.01 12.13 -10.26
CA LEU A 41 19.31 11.48 -10.38
C LEU A 41 19.27 10.34 -11.40
N ARG A 42 18.19 9.55 -11.43
CA ARG A 42 18.02 8.48 -12.43
C ARG A 42 17.88 9.02 -13.85
N LEU A 43 17.17 10.13 -14.04
CA LEU A 43 17.05 10.78 -15.35
C LEU A 43 18.40 11.33 -15.82
N ALA A 44 19.21 11.90 -14.92
CA ALA A 44 20.57 12.35 -15.24
C ALA A 44 21.48 11.19 -15.67
N GLU A 45 21.39 10.04 -15.00
CA GLU A 45 22.11 8.82 -15.41
C GLU A 45 21.70 8.35 -16.81
N TRP A 46 20.40 8.41 -17.14
CA TRP A 46 19.90 8.02 -18.46
C TRP A 46 20.37 8.97 -19.55
N ALA A 47 20.27 10.28 -19.32
CA ALA A 47 20.81 11.30 -20.23
C ALA A 47 22.31 11.12 -20.50
N SER A 48 23.03 10.46 -19.59
CA SER A 48 24.46 10.18 -19.71
C SER A 48 24.79 8.80 -20.29
N GLY A 49 23.79 8.11 -20.84
CA GLY A 49 23.97 6.83 -21.55
C GLY A 49 23.80 5.58 -20.70
N ARG A 50 23.41 5.67 -19.41
CA ARG A 50 23.02 4.46 -18.65
C ARG A 50 21.64 3.98 -19.11
N PRO A 51 21.48 2.72 -19.52
CA PRO A 51 20.19 2.24 -20.03
C PRO A 51 19.12 2.22 -18.93
N PRO A 52 17.83 2.38 -19.30
CA PRO A 52 16.72 2.27 -18.38
C PRO A 52 16.58 0.85 -17.83
N VAL A 53 15.87 0.72 -16.69
CA VAL A 53 15.65 -0.59 -16.08
C VAL A 53 14.41 -1.23 -16.65
N HIS A 54 14.57 -2.44 -17.17
CA HIS A 54 13.45 -3.27 -17.57
C HIS A 54 13.06 -4.22 -16.44
N LEU A 55 11.83 -4.08 -15.93
CA LEU A 55 11.22 -5.01 -14.97
C LEU A 55 10.59 -6.24 -15.63
N GLY A 56 10.75 -6.37 -16.96
CA GLY A 56 10.15 -7.41 -17.78
C GLY A 56 9.11 -6.82 -18.73
N ARG A 57 8.99 -7.39 -19.93
CA ARG A 57 8.09 -6.89 -20.98
C ARG A 57 6.64 -6.82 -20.50
N GLY A 58 6.16 -7.86 -19.82
CA GLY A 58 4.77 -7.92 -19.34
C GLY A 58 4.40 -6.78 -18.39
N LEU A 59 5.15 -6.60 -17.30
CA LEU A 59 4.86 -5.53 -16.34
C LEU A 59 5.00 -4.13 -16.98
N THR A 60 6.02 -3.93 -17.82
CA THR A 60 6.17 -2.66 -18.55
C THR A 60 4.97 -2.38 -19.45
N LEU A 61 4.50 -3.36 -20.22
CA LEU A 61 3.33 -3.20 -21.08
C LEU A 61 2.05 -2.95 -20.27
N LEU A 62 1.84 -3.66 -19.16
CA LEU A 62 0.69 -3.43 -18.29
C LEU A 62 0.68 -2.03 -17.69
N THR A 63 1.84 -1.54 -17.22
CA THR A 63 1.89 -0.18 -16.67
C THR A 63 1.73 0.88 -17.76
N LEU A 64 2.32 0.68 -18.93
CA LEU A 64 2.13 1.60 -20.07
C LEU A 64 0.68 1.61 -20.56
N ALA A 65 0.03 0.44 -20.62
CA ALA A 65 -1.38 0.34 -20.96
C ALA A 65 -2.25 1.05 -19.92
N PHE A 66 -1.98 0.86 -18.63
CA PHE A 66 -2.68 1.54 -17.54
C PHE A 66 -2.51 3.06 -17.59
N VAL A 67 -1.27 3.55 -17.76
CA VAL A 67 -0.99 4.99 -17.88
C VAL A 67 -1.61 5.56 -19.16
N GLY A 68 -1.47 4.86 -20.29
CA GLY A 68 -2.05 5.27 -21.56
C GLY A 68 -3.58 5.36 -21.47
N TRP A 69 -4.22 4.37 -20.84
CA TRP A 69 -5.64 4.39 -20.56
C TRP A 69 -6.04 5.57 -19.66
N ALA A 70 -5.30 5.82 -18.58
CA ALA A 70 -5.58 6.95 -17.70
C ALA A 70 -5.37 8.31 -18.37
N LEU A 71 -4.47 8.42 -19.36
CA LEU A 71 -4.31 9.63 -20.15
C LEU A 71 -5.47 9.82 -21.15
N ILE A 72 -5.94 8.73 -21.76
CA ILE A 72 -7.15 8.75 -22.61
C ILE A 72 -8.36 9.19 -21.79
N ASP A 73 -8.52 8.63 -20.58
CA ASP A 73 -9.60 8.93 -19.63
C ASP A 73 -9.76 10.43 -19.35
N ILE A 74 -8.66 11.19 -19.24
CA ILE A 74 -8.69 12.65 -19.01
C ILE A 74 -9.50 13.36 -20.11
N GLY A 75 -9.35 12.95 -21.36
CA GLY A 75 -10.03 13.57 -22.51
C GLY A 75 -11.53 13.28 -22.57
N PHE A 76 -11.96 12.16 -21.97
CA PHE A 76 -13.36 11.74 -21.93
C PHE A 76 -14.03 11.97 -20.57
N SER A 77 -13.30 12.50 -19.60
CA SER A 77 -13.82 12.82 -18.28
C SER A 77 -14.85 13.94 -18.33
N GLN A 78 -15.86 13.88 -17.45
CA GLN A 78 -16.86 14.95 -17.32
C GLN A 78 -16.24 16.28 -16.86
N ILE A 79 -15.13 16.24 -16.13
CA ILE A 79 -14.38 17.43 -15.66
C ILE A 79 -12.88 17.21 -15.96
N PRO A 80 -12.42 17.43 -17.21
CA PRO A 80 -11.04 17.12 -17.61
C PRO A 80 -9.97 17.81 -16.76
N SER A 81 -10.24 19.04 -16.29
CA SER A 81 -9.30 19.78 -15.44
C SER A 81 -9.03 19.11 -14.10
N GLU A 82 -10.03 18.41 -13.55
CA GLU A 82 -9.93 17.71 -12.28
C GLU A 82 -9.23 16.36 -12.47
N SER A 83 -9.63 15.61 -13.50
CA SER A 83 -8.95 14.36 -13.88
C SER A 83 -7.45 14.59 -14.16
N LEU A 84 -7.10 15.69 -14.83
CA LEU A 84 -5.70 16.10 -15.03
C LEU A 84 -4.97 16.40 -13.70
N ARG A 85 -5.64 16.99 -12.71
CA ARG A 85 -5.02 17.21 -11.38
C ARG A 85 -4.77 15.89 -10.66
N HIS A 86 -5.68 14.92 -10.77
CA HIS A 86 -5.52 13.60 -10.16
C HIS A 86 -4.46 12.75 -10.87
N ALA A 87 -4.26 12.94 -12.18
CA ALA A 87 -3.23 12.25 -12.96
C ALA A 87 -1.79 12.48 -12.42
N LYS A 88 -1.56 13.52 -11.61
CA LYS A 88 -0.28 13.73 -10.89
C LYS A 88 0.12 12.53 -10.03
N ARG A 89 -0.83 11.70 -9.58
CA ARG A 89 -0.57 10.46 -8.83
C ARG A 89 0.28 9.48 -9.63
N PHE A 90 0.19 9.49 -10.97
CA PHE A 90 1.01 8.64 -11.84
C PHE A 90 2.51 8.99 -11.83
N LEU A 91 2.87 10.18 -11.33
CA LEU A 91 4.28 10.55 -11.10
C LEU A 91 4.96 9.68 -10.02
N LEU A 92 4.18 8.93 -9.23
CA LEU A 92 4.70 7.96 -8.27
C LEU A 92 4.99 6.59 -8.89
N LEU A 93 4.46 6.29 -10.09
CA LEU A 93 4.70 5.00 -10.76
C LEU A 93 6.19 4.70 -11.00
N PRO A 94 7.04 5.67 -11.43
CA PRO A 94 8.49 5.45 -11.54
C PRO A 94 9.16 4.92 -10.27
N ALA A 95 8.60 5.18 -9.08
CA ALA A 95 9.14 4.64 -7.83
C ALA A 95 9.19 3.10 -7.83
N LEU A 96 8.24 2.43 -8.50
CA LEU A 96 8.25 0.97 -8.66
C LEU A 96 9.54 0.50 -9.33
N TRP A 97 9.96 1.15 -10.42
CA TRP A 97 11.19 0.82 -11.13
C TRP A 97 12.43 1.14 -10.31
N LEU A 98 12.45 2.28 -9.61
CA LEU A 98 13.58 2.66 -8.78
C LEU A 98 13.83 1.63 -7.66
N PHE A 99 12.77 1.25 -6.92
CA PHE A 99 12.89 0.25 -5.86
C PHE A 99 13.16 -1.15 -6.39
N ALA A 100 12.56 -1.54 -7.51
CA ALA A 100 12.80 -2.86 -8.09
C ALA A 100 14.21 -3.00 -8.67
N GLU A 101 14.78 -1.94 -9.27
CA GLU A 101 16.19 -1.88 -9.67
C GLU A 101 17.11 -2.04 -8.47
N ALA A 102 16.91 -1.18 -7.46
CA ALA A 102 17.71 -1.19 -6.25
C ALA A 102 17.60 -2.55 -5.53
N GLY A 103 16.41 -3.13 -5.56
CA GLY A 103 16.06 -4.43 -5.02
C GLY A 103 16.74 -5.61 -5.71
N ARG A 104 17.33 -5.47 -6.91
CA ARG A 104 18.11 -6.54 -7.55
C ARG A 104 19.41 -6.84 -6.79
N ARG A 105 20.00 -5.84 -6.13
CA ARG A 105 21.24 -5.99 -5.35
C ARG A 105 20.89 -6.42 -3.93
N ASP A 106 21.37 -7.58 -3.49
CA ASP A 106 20.99 -8.15 -2.18
C ASP A 106 21.33 -7.24 -0.99
N ALA A 107 22.49 -6.60 -1.02
CA ALA A 107 22.91 -5.65 0.01
C ALA A 107 21.97 -4.44 0.10
N LEU A 108 21.65 -3.80 -1.04
CA LEU A 108 20.79 -2.62 -1.08
C LEU A 108 19.33 -2.98 -0.75
N ARG A 109 18.82 -4.10 -1.27
CA ARG A 109 17.50 -4.64 -0.89
C ARG A 109 17.37 -4.82 0.62
N THR A 110 18.39 -5.40 1.26
CA THR A 110 18.41 -5.58 2.72
C THR A 110 18.39 -4.24 3.44
N ARG A 111 19.18 -3.26 2.99
CA ARG A 111 19.20 -1.91 3.56
C ARG A 111 17.87 -1.16 3.36
N LEU A 112 17.21 -1.30 2.21
CA LEU A 112 15.90 -0.69 1.94
C LEU A 112 14.82 -1.26 2.85
N LEU A 113 14.77 -2.59 3.01
CA LEU A 113 13.82 -3.24 3.91
C LEU A 113 14.13 -2.94 5.37
N ALA A 114 15.40 -2.78 5.73
CA ALA A 114 15.80 -2.32 7.04
C ALA A 114 15.37 -0.87 7.31
N ALA A 115 15.55 0.02 6.34
CA ALA A 115 15.12 1.42 6.44
C ALA A 115 13.59 1.50 6.61
N LEU A 116 12.83 0.80 5.75
CA LEU A 116 11.37 0.67 5.90
C LEU A 116 10.99 0.07 7.26
N GLY A 117 11.67 -1.00 7.67
CA GLY A 117 11.43 -1.68 8.93
C GLY A 117 11.71 -0.78 10.13
N ALA A 118 12.79 0.00 10.12
CA ALA A 118 13.14 0.94 11.18
C ALA A 118 12.13 2.08 11.28
N GLY A 119 11.77 2.71 10.15
CA GLY A 119 10.74 3.75 10.13
C GLY A 119 9.38 3.24 10.60
N SER A 120 8.98 2.05 10.13
CA SER A 120 7.70 1.44 10.50
C SER A 120 7.70 0.99 11.96
N ALA A 121 8.82 0.47 12.46
CA ALA A 121 8.99 0.10 13.87
C ALA A 121 8.89 1.32 14.80
N GLY A 122 9.50 2.45 14.43
CA GLY A 122 9.38 3.70 15.21
C GLY A 122 7.93 4.17 15.31
N VAL A 123 7.21 4.16 14.19
CA VAL A 123 5.78 4.50 14.14
C VAL A 123 4.95 3.50 14.94
N ALA A 124 5.21 2.21 14.77
CA ALA A 124 4.54 1.14 15.50
C ALA A 124 4.73 1.27 17.03
N ALA A 125 5.95 1.51 17.49
CA ALA A 125 6.25 1.75 18.91
C ALA A 125 5.46 2.94 19.45
N TYR A 126 5.51 4.08 18.74
CA TYR A 126 4.77 5.28 19.12
C TYR A 126 3.26 5.00 19.22
N GLY A 127 2.69 4.33 18.22
CA GLY A 127 1.27 3.97 18.20
C GLY A 127 0.84 3.01 19.31
N ILE A 128 1.66 1.99 19.59
CA ILE A 128 1.42 1.04 20.68
C ILE A 128 1.47 1.78 22.02
N LEU A 129 2.47 2.63 22.24
CA LEU A 129 2.59 3.40 23.47
C LEU A 129 1.39 4.34 23.67
N ALA A 130 0.98 5.06 22.62
CA ALA A 130 -0.21 5.91 22.65
C ALA A 130 -1.50 5.12 22.97
N TYR A 131 -1.65 3.93 22.36
CA TYR A 131 -2.76 3.01 22.64
C TYR A 131 -2.79 2.57 24.12
N LEU A 132 -1.62 2.22 24.67
CA LEU A 132 -1.51 1.75 26.06
C LEU A 132 -1.78 2.85 27.09
N GLN A 133 -1.44 4.11 26.79
CA GLN A 133 -1.53 5.27 27.69
C GLN A 133 -2.93 5.90 27.80
N GLY A 134 -3.92 5.44 27.03
CA GLY A 134 -5.28 5.96 27.16
C GLY A 134 -6.09 5.99 25.87
N ALA A 135 -5.44 5.82 24.72
CA ALA A 135 -6.14 5.60 23.46
C ALA A 135 -6.62 4.13 23.38
N ARG A 136 -7.41 3.63 24.33
CA ARG A 136 -7.90 2.24 24.28
C ARG A 136 -9.24 2.15 23.51
N GLY A 137 -9.46 1.03 22.83
CA GLY A 137 -10.72 0.72 22.15
C GLY A 137 -10.89 1.36 20.76
N LEU A 138 -12.10 1.24 20.19
CA LEU A 138 -12.40 1.71 18.83
C LEU A 138 -12.22 3.22 18.62
N ALA A 139 -12.43 4.02 19.67
CA ALA A 139 -12.23 5.46 19.65
C ALA A 139 -10.74 5.83 19.77
N GLY A 140 -9.95 4.98 20.44
CA GLY A 140 -8.52 5.17 20.68
C GLY A 140 -7.60 4.35 19.76
N ARG A 141 -8.12 3.72 18.69
CA ARG A 141 -7.31 2.96 17.70
C ARG A 141 -5.97 3.62 17.52
N ALA A 142 -4.89 2.85 17.44
CA ALA A 142 -3.56 3.41 17.22
C ALA A 142 -3.59 4.34 16.00
N GLN A 143 -3.81 5.63 16.24
CA GLN A 143 -3.68 6.70 15.29
C GLN A 143 -2.18 6.85 15.26
N LEU A 144 -1.60 6.18 14.27
CA LEU A 144 -0.20 6.40 13.97
C LEU A 144 -0.07 7.85 13.50
N THR A 145 1.09 8.25 13.02
CA THR A 145 1.34 9.56 12.42
C THR A 145 0.34 9.95 11.30
N GLN A 146 -0.54 9.05 10.88
CA GLN A 146 -1.61 9.19 9.91
C GLN A 146 -2.92 8.56 10.44
N GLY A 147 -4.07 8.90 9.85
CA GLY A 147 -5.37 8.30 10.21
C GLY A 147 -5.35 6.77 10.23
N TYR A 148 -6.19 6.15 11.06
CA TYR A 148 -6.12 4.71 11.40
C TYR A 148 -6.16 3.75 10.19
N MET A 149 -6.84 4.12 9.09
CA MET A 149 -6.89 3.29 7.87
C MET A 149 -5.55 3.32 7.13
N THR A 150 -4.96 4.50 6.97
CA THR A 150 -3.63 4.67 6.36
C THR A 150 -2.57 3.98 7.20
N ALA A 151 -2.63 4.17 8.52
CA ALA A 151 -1.81 3.45 9.49
C ALA A 151 -1.90 1.93 9.32
N GLY A 152 -3.12 1.37 9.25
CA GLY A 152 -3.35 -0.05 9.01
C GLY A 152 -2.75 -0.53 7.69
N GLY A 153 -2.98 0.21 6.60
CA GLY A 153 -2.41 -0.10 5.28
C GLY A 153 -0.88 -0.09 5.27
N LEU A 154 -0.25 0.90 5.90
CA LEU A 154 1.21 1.00 6.01
C LEU A 154 1.80 -0.15 6.83
N MET A 155 1.21 -0.47 7.98
CA MET A 155 1.68 -1.60 8.81
C MET A 155 1.47 -2.94 8.11
N MET A 156 0.36 -3.11 7.36
CA MET A 156 0.12 -4.29 6.52
C MET A 156 1.22 -4.44 5.45
N LEU A 157 1.51 -3.39 4.68
CA LEU A 157 2.54 -3.45 3.64
C LEU A 157 3.93 -3.69 4.22
N ALA A 158 4.30 -2.98 5.29
CA ALA A 158 5.60 -3.13 5.94
C ALA A 158 5.79 -4.55 6.50
N SER A 159 4.81 -5.05 7.26
CA SER A 159 4.86 -6.40 7.82
C SER A 159 4.89 -7.47 6.73
N LEU A 160 4.11 -7.33 5.65
CA LEU A 160 4.10 -8.29 4.55
C LEU A 160 5.44 -8.33 3.78
N LEU A 161 6.02 -7.17 3.49
CA LEU A 161 7.32 -7.08 2.81
C LEU A 161 8.45 -7.67 3.67
N LEU A 162 8.47 -7.35 4.96
CA LEU A 162 9.42 -7.92 5.91
C LEU A 162 9.24 -9.44 6.04
N PHE A 163 7.99 -9.92 6.15
CA PHE A 163 7.67 -11.33 6.24
C PHE A 163 8.14 -12.09 5.00
N ALA A 164 7.75 -11.64 3.81
CA ALA A 164 8.15 -12.25 2.55
C ALA A 164 9.69 -12.29 2.41
N PHE A 165 10.39 -11.24 2.83
CA PHE A 165 11.85 -11.20 2.82
C PHE A 165 12.50 -12.16 3.83
N LEU A 166 11.95 -12.26 5.03
CA LEU A 166 12.39 -13.21 6.07
C LEU A 166 12.16 -14.67 5.65
N LEU A 167 11.08 -14.93 4.90
CA LEU A 167 10.74 -16.26 4.38
C LEU A 167 11.68 -16.77 3.29
N ARG A 168 12.45 -15.90 2.62
CA ARG A 168 13.32 -16.31 1.51
C ARG A 168 14.27 -17.47 1.91
N PRO A 169 14.48 -18.48 1.04
CA PRO A 169 15.48 -19.51 1.27
C PRO A 169 16.91 -18.93 1.25
N GLY A 170 17.80 -19.51 2.05
CA GLY A 170 19.22 -19.09 2.15
C GLY A 170 19.42 -17.75 2.87
N GLY A 171 20.54 -17.57 3.58
CA GLY A 171 20.87 -16.29 4.25
C GLY A 171 19.99 -15.89 5.44
N ALA A 172 19.20 -16.81 6.00
CA ALA A 172 18.29 -16.54 7.13
C ALA A 172 19.00 -15.91 8.33
N ARG A 173 20.22 -16.39 8.66
CA ARG A 173 21.05 -15.82 9.73
C ARG A 173 21.38 -14.33 9.51
N ARG A 174 21.57 -13.91 8.26
CA ARG A 174 21.89 -12.50 7.91
C ARG A 174 20.67 -11.57 8.01
N ARG A 175 19.45 -12.12 8.01
CA ARG A 175 18.19 -11.35 8.06
C ARG A 175 17.49 -11.41 9.41
N ARG A 176 17.92 -12.30 10.32
CA ARG A 176 17.25 -12.53 11.62
C ARG A 176 17.08 -11.27 12.47
N TRP A 177 17.96 -10.29 12.30
CA TRP A 177 17.90 -9.02 13.03
C TRP A 177 16.71 -8.14 12.61
N LEU A 178 16.00 -8.46 11.53
CA LEU A 178 14.76 -7.79 11.10
C LEU A 178 13.51 -8.36 11.78
N TRP A 179 13.59 -9.50 12.48
CA TRP A 179 12.46 -10.09 13.19
C TRP A 179 11.81 -9.15 14.21
N PRO A 180 12.54 -8.37 15.02
CA PRO A 180 11.93 -7.42 15.96
C PRO A 180 11.09 -6.36 15.26
N ALA A 181 11.59 -5.79 14.15
CA ALA A 181 10.84 -4.81 13.36
C ALA A 181 9.57 -5.43 12.74
N PHE A 182 9.66 -6.65 12.23
CA PHE A 182 8.50 -7.40 11.75
C PHE A 182 7.47 -7.64 12.87
N ALA A 183 7.90 -8.15 14.02
CA ALA A 183 7.02 -8.43 15.14
C ALA A 183 6.31 -7.16 15.63
N LEU A 184 7.05 -6.05 15.75
CA LEU A 184 6.49 -4.78 16.21
C LEU A 184 5.46 -4.20 15.23
N THR A 185 5.75 -4.24 13.92
CA THR A 185 4.79 -3.79 12.89
C THR A 185 3.56 -4.69 12.83
N LEU A 186 3.71 -6.00 13.07
CA LEU A 186 2.59 -6.93 13.15
C LEU A 186 1.70 -6.66 14.37
N VAL A 187 2.29 -6.38 15.54
CA VAL A 187 1.52 -6.00 16.75
C VAL A 187 0.78 -4.68 16.52
N ALA A 188 1.45 -3.67 15.95
CA ALA A 188 0.79 -2.41 15.62
C ALA A 188 -0.34 -2.59 14.60
N LEU A 189 -0.16 -3.45 13.59
CA LEU A 189 -1.22 -3.83 12.64
C LEU A 189 -2.46 -4.34 13.38
N VAL A 190 -2.30 -5.22 14.37
CA VAL A 190 -3.40 -5.69 15.23
C VAL A 190 -4.08 -4.53 15.96
N PHE A 191 -3.34 -3.59 16.54
CA PHE A 191 -3.95 -2.45 17.25
C PHE A 191 -4.54 -1.36 16.35
N THR A 192 -4.34 -1.41 15.03
CA THR A 192 -5.04 -0.50 14.12
C THR A 192 -6.54 -0.80 14.01
N HIS A 193 -6.98 -2.01 14.39
CA HIS A 193 -8.35 -2.48 14.23
C HIS A 193 -8.90 -2.38 12.79
N THR A 194 -8.03 -2.32 11.78
CA THR A 194 -8.45 -2.18 10.37
C THR A 194 -8.63 -3.56 9.75
N ARG A 195 -9.88 -4.01 9.62
CA ARG A 195 -10.26 -5.36 9.15
C ARG A 195 -9.63 -5.72 7.81
N GLY A 196 -9.74 -4.82 6.82
CA GLY A 196 -9.12 -5.03 5.51
C GLY A 196 -7.59 -5.14 5.54
N ALA A 197 -6.93 -4.47 6.50
CA ALA A 197 -5.48 -4.56 6.65
C ALA A 197 -5.05 -5.91 7.27
N TRP A 198 -5.83 -6.44 8.22
CA TRP A 198 -5.61 -7.78 8.78
C TRP A 198 -5.82 -8.87 7.72
N LEU A 199 -6.94 -8.80 6.99
CA LEU A 199 -7.26 -9.75 5.92
C LEU A 199 -6.24 -9.66 4.78
N GLY A 200 -5.82 -8.45 4.40
CA GLY A 200 -4.80 -8.23 3.39
C GLY A 200 -3.44 -8.81 3.79
N PHE A 201 -3.02 -8.63 5.06
CA PHE A 201 -1.81 -9.29 5.57
C PHE A 201 -1.94 -10.81 5.56
N ALA A 202 -3.06 -11.37 6.05
CA ALA A 202 -3.29 -12.80 6.10
C ALA A 202 -3.25 -13.44 4.70
N ALA A 203 -3.98 -12.87 3.74
CA ALA A 203 -4.00 -13.32 2.35
C ALA A 203 -2.61 -13.20 1.70
N GLY A 204 -1.93 -12.06 1.88
CA GLY A 204 -0.59 -11.84 1.36
C GLY A 204 0.45 -12.80 1.96
N ALA A 205 0.38 -13.05 3.26
CA ALA A 205 1.26 -13.99 3.97
C ALA A 205 1.01 -15.44 3.51
N LEU A 206 -0.26 -15.84 3.32
CA LEU A 206 -0.62 -17.14 2.74
C LEU A 206 -0.07 -17.30 1.32
N LEU A 207 -0.21 -16.27 0.48
CA LEU A 207 0.36 -16.27 -0.87
C LEU A 207 1.89 -16.38 -0.84
N ALA A 208 2.56 -15.57 -0.02
CA ALA A 208 4.01 -15.63 0.13
C ALA A 208 4.50 -17.00 0.62
N LEU A 209 3.80 -17.60 1.58
CA LEU A 209 4.07 -18.97 2.02
C LEU A 209 3.81 -19.98 0.91
N GLY A 210 2.68 -19.90 0.21
CA GLY A 210 2.36 -20.79 -0.91
C GLY A 210 3.41 -20.78 -2.01
N LEU A 211 3.98 -19.60 -2.31
CA LEU A 211 5.01 -19.43 -3.33
C LEU A 211 6.40 -19.86 -2.86
N VAL A 212 6.75 -19.64 -1.58
CA VAL A 212 8.14 -19.81 -1.09
C VAL A 212 8.32 -21.07 -0.25
N ARG A 213 7.36 -21.39 0.61
CA ARG A 213 7.36 -22.55 1.53
C ARG A 213 5.96 -23.17 1.64
N PRO A 214 5.42 -23.78 0.56
CA PRO A 214 4.02 -24.19 0.48
C PRO A 214 3.57 -25.12 1.60
N ARG A 215 4.48 -25.96 2.12
CA ARG A 215 4.22 -26.86 3.26
C ARG A 215 3.83 -26.12 4.56
N LEU A 216 4.23 -24.87 4.72
CA LEU A 216 3.90 -24.04 5.88
C LEU A 216 2.58 -23.28 5.72
N ALA A 217 2.05 -23.15 4.50
CA ALA A 217 0.80 -22.45 4.24
C ALA A 217 -0.42 -23.07 4.97
N PRO A 218 -0.66 -24.41 4.96
CA PRO A 218 -1.77 -24.99 5.71
C PRO A 218 -1.60 -24.86 7.22
N ILE A 219 -0.36 -24.94 7.72
CA ILE A 219 -0.06 -24.74 9.15
C ILE A 219 -0.40 -23.30 9.55
N PHE A 220 0.03 -22.31 8.76
CA PHE A 220 -0.28 -20.91 9.00
C PHE A 220 -1.79 -20.64 8.94
N LEU A 221 -2.50 -21.23 7.97
CA LEU A 221 -3.96 -21.15 7.89
C LEU A 221 -4.63 -21.71 9.15
N GLY A 222 -4.21 -22.89 9.61
CA GLY A 222 -4.69 -23.48 10.86
C GLY A 222 -4.46 -22.57 12.06
N LEU A 223 -3.27 -21.96 12.17
CA LEU A 223 -2.95 -21.00 13.23
C LEU A 223 -3.83 -19.75 13.17
N LEU A 224 -4.14 -19.22 11.98
CA LEU A 224 -5.05 -18.09 11.82
C LEU A 224 -6.48 -18.43 12.27
N LEU A 225 -6.97 -19.62 11.93
CA LEU A 225 -8.30 -20.08 12.35
C LEU A 225 -8.39 -20.24 13.87
N VAL A 226 -7.38 -20.86 14.48
CA VAL A 226 -7.29 -21.00 15.95
C VAL A 226 -7.20 -19.64 16.63
N ALA A 227 -6.33 -18.75 16.12
CA ALA A 227 -6.20 -17.40 16.65
C ALA A 227 -7.51 -16.60 16.53
N GLY A 228 -8.24 -16.74 15.42
CA GLY A 228 -9.55 -16.14 15.24
C GLY A 228 -10.63 -16.69 16.19
N ALA A 229 -10.61 -18.01 16.42
CA ALA A 229 -11.55 -18.67 17.35
C ALA A 229 -11.31 -18.26 18.81
N LEU A 230 -10.03 -18.17 19.22
CA LEU A 230 -9.59 -17.79 20.56
C LEU A 230 -9.52 -16.27 20.77
N ALA A 231 -9.77 -15.47 19.73
CA ALA A 231 -9.70 -14.02 19.84
C ALA A 231 -10.77 -13.48 20.83
N PRO A 232 -10.47 -12.38 21.57
CA PRO A 232 -11.44 -11.72 22.42
C PRO A 232 -12.72 -11.35 21.65
N ALA A 233 -13.87 -11.32 22.34
CA ALA A 233 -15.18 -11.10 21.72
C ALA A 233 -15.21 -9.87 20.78
N GLY A 234 -14.66 -8.73 21.21
CA GLY A 234 -14.61 -7.52 20.37
C GLY A 234 -13.74 -7.66 19.11
N PHE A 235 -12.70 -8.50 19.10
CA PHE A 235 -11.94 -8.82 17.88
C PHE A 235 -12.75 -9.74 16.96
N ARG A 236 -13.40 -10.76 17.54
CA ARG A 236 -14.22 -11.71 16.78
C ARG A 236 -15.42 -11.04 16.14
N GLU A 237 -16.16 -10.18 16.85
CA GLU A 237 -17.27 -9.39 16.30
C GLU A 237 -16.81 -8.50 15.14
N ARG A 238 -15.63 -7.89 15.26
CA ARG A 238 -15.04 -7.12 14.16
C ARG A 238 -14.72 -8.00 12.96
N LEU A 239 -14.11 -9.17 13.17
CA LEU A 239 -13.81 -10.10 12.08
C LEU A 239 -15.09 -10.66 11.42
N LEU A 240 -16.11 -10.99 12.19
CA LEU A 240 -17.36 -11.55 11.65
C LEU A 240 -18.18 -10.48 10.94
N SER A 241 -18.23 -9.25 11.47
CA SER A 241 -18.86 -8.11 10.79
C SER A 241 -18.18 -7.73 9.47
N SER A 242 -17.01 -8.31 9.16
CA SER A 242 -16.43 -8.18 7.83
C SER A 242 -17.25 -8.84 6.75
N PHE A 243 -17.89 -9.96 7.10
CA PHE A 243 -18.64 -10.81 6.19
C PHE A 243 -20.16 -10.62 6.33
N ASP A 244 -20.62 -9.78 7.26
CA ASP A 244 -22.04 -9.44 7.41
C ASP A 244 -22.46 -8.37 6.38
N PRO A 245 -23.28 -8.71 5.37
CA PRO A 245 -23.72 -7.75 4.36
C PRO A 245 -24.63 -6.65 4.94
N ARG A 246 -25.23 -6.87 6.11
CA ARG A 246 -26.16 -5.93 6.77
C ARG A 246 -25.44 -4.93 7.65
N HIS A 247 -24.15 -5.12 7.92
CA HIS A 247 -23.38 -4.16 8.68
C HIS A 247 -23.30 -2.82 7.92
N ALA A 248 -23.53 -1.70 8.62
CA ALA A 248 -23.68 -0.37 8.00
C ALA A 248 -22.57 -0.03 6.98
N ASN A 249 -21.31 -0.34 7.30
CA ASN A 249 -20.18 -0.10 6.39
C ASN A 249 -20.24 -0.96 5.11
N ASN A 250 -20.73 -2.20 5.21
CA ASN A 250 -20.86 -3.11 4.08
C ASN A 250 -22.06 -2.74 3.21
N VAL A 251 -23.17 -2.29 3.81
CA VAL A 251 -24.31 -1.72 3.08
C VAL A 251 -23.85 -0.54 2.20
N GLN A 252 -23.09 0.40 2.77
CA GLN A 252 -22.54 1.51 1.98
C GLN A 252 -21.62 1.03 0.83
N ARG A 253 -20.83 -0.02 1.04
CA ARG A 253 -19.98 -0.62 0.00
C ARG A 253 -20.78 -1.27 -1.11
N LEU A 254 -21.86 -1.97 -0.78
CA LEU A 254 -22.77 -2.55 -1.78
C LEU A 254 -23.45 -1.45 -2.62
N ILE A 255 -23.84 -0.34 -2.00
CA ILE A 255 -24.38 0.83 -2.70
C ILE A 255 -23.32 1.42 -3.63
N MET A 256 -22.08 1.61 -3.17
CA MET A 256 -20.98 2.07 -4.02
C MET A 256 -20.72 1.12 -5.21
N TRP A 257 -20.71 -0.19 -4.97
CA TRP A 257 -20.52 -1.20 -6.00
C TRP A 257 -21.60 -1.14 -7.07
N ARG A 258 -22.86 -1.08 -6.65
CA ARG A 258 -23.99 -0.92 -7.54
C ARG A 258 -23.90 0.39 -8.34
N THR A 259 -23.58 1.49 -7.66
CA THR A 259 -23.41 2.81 -8.31
C THR A 259 -22.28 2.76 -9.35
N GLY A 260 -21.18 2.08 -9.05
CA GLY A 260 -20.07 1.89 -9.98
C GLY A 260 -20.45 1.05 -11.19
N TRP A 261 -21.23 -0.01 -10.99
CA TRP A 261 -21.75 -0.83 -12.07
C TRP A 261 -22.69 -0.04 -12.98
N GLU A 262 -23.59 0.76 -12.40
CA GLU A 262 -24.49 1.65 -13.14
C GLU A 262 -23.69 2.71 -13.92
N LEU A 263 -22.66 3.33 -13.32
CA LEU A 263 -21.78 4.27 -14.01
C LEU A 263 -21.04 3.62 -15.18
N LEU A 264 -20.57 2.37 -15.02
CA LEU A 264 -19.93 1.62 -16.08
C LEU A 264 -20.93 1.26 -17.20
N ALA A 265 -22.17 0.91 -16.85
CA ALA A 265 -23.21 0.64 -17.84
C ALA A 265 -23.56 1.89 -18.66
N ASP A 266 -23.61 3.06 -18.01
CA ASP A 266 -23.88 4.34 -18.67
C ASP A 266 -22.70 4.84 -19.51
N HIS A 267 -21.46 4.54 -19.07
CA HIS A 267 -20.21 5.00 -19.69
C HIS A 267 -19.18 3.85 -19.81
N PRO A 268 -19.38 2.90 -20.74
CA PRO A 268 -18.65 1.61 -20.75
C PRO A 268 -17.19 1.70 -21.15
N LEU A 269 -16.79 2.73 -21.90
CA LEU A 269 -15.41 2.90 -22.32
C LEU A 269 -14.63 3.57 -21.20
N THR A 270 -14.81 4.87 -20.96
CA THR A 270 -13.95 5.65 -20.04
C THR A 270 -14.60 5.95 -18.71
N GLY A 271 -15.82 5.48 -18.44
CA GLY A 271 -16.56 5.93 -17.26
C GLY A 271 -16.78 7.45 -17.30
N VAL A 272 -16.72 8.08 -16.12
CA VAL A 272 -16.85 9.54 -15.94
C VAL A 272 -15.51 10.24 -15.74
N GLY A 273 -14.41 9.49 -15.76
CA GLY A 273 -13.06 9.91 -15.44
C GLY A 273 -12.67 9.84 -13.96
N ASP A 274 -11.37 9.99 -13.66
CA ASP A 274 -10.83 10.09 -12.29
C ASP A 274 -11.21 11.43 -11.62
N LEU A 275 -12.41 11.47 -11.04
CA LEU A 275 -13.04 12.65 -10.43
C LEU A 275 -13.46 12.37 -8.98
N ASP A 276 -13.67 13.43 -8.20
CA ASP A 276 -14.46 13.33 -6.98
C ASP A 276 -15.94 13.10 -7.35
N LEU A 277 -16.43 11.92 -7.00
CA LEU A 277 -17.76 11.47 -7.39
C LEU A 277 -18.87 12.05 -6.53
N GLN A 278 -18.60 12.93 -5.54
CA GLN A 278 -19.63 13.44 -4.63
C GLN A 278 -20.82 14.07 -5.36
N ALA A 279 -20.57 14.87 -6.40
CA ALA A 279 -21.64 15.52 -7.15
C ALA A 279 -22.52 14.49 -7.88
N ILE A 280 -21.89 13.54 -8.58
CA ILE A 280 -22.57 12.44 -9.29
C ILE A 280 -23.34 11.56 -8.31
N TYR A 281 -22.73 11.25 -7.17
CA TYR A 281 -23.32 10.42 -6.12
C TYR A 281 -24.54 11.09 -5.48
N ARG A 282 -24.47 12.40 -5.18
CA ARG A 282 -25.61 13.18 -4.68
C ARG A 282 -26.76 13.22 -5.68
N ALA A 283 -26.46 13.42 -6.95
CA ALA A 283 -27.48 13.46 -8.00
C ALA A 283 -28.19 12.11 -8.16
N ARG A 284 -27.45 11.01 -8.16
CA ARG A 284 -27.99 9.65 -8.33
C ARG A 284 -28.79 9.15 -7.13
N HIS A 285 -28.36 9.49 -5.92
CA HIS A 285 -29.02 9.09 -4.67
C HIS A 285 -29.89 10.21 -4.08
N ALA A 286 -30.35 11.15 -4.91
CA ALA A 286 -31.21 12.23 -4.48
C ALA A 286 -32.49 11.67 -3.84
N GLY A 287 -32.78 12.09 -2.60
CA GLY A 287 -33.93 11.62 -1.84
C GLY A 287 -33.72 10.30 -1.07
N ALA A 288 -32.57 9.64 -1.20
CA ALA A 288 -32.20 8.49 -0.39
C ALA A 288 -31.30 8.90 0.79
N GLN A 289 -31.47 8.28 1.96
CA GLN A 289 -30.58 8.48 3.11
C GLN A 289 -29.27 7.68 2.93
N VAL A 290 -28.46 8.08 1.95
CA VAL A 290 -27.16 7.47 1.66
C VAL A 290 -26.05 8.44 2.02
N GLU A 291 -25.00 7.92 2.66
CA GLU A 291 -23.80 8.72 2.93
C GLU A 291 -23.12 9.07 1.61
N VAL A 292 -22.88 10.35 1.36
CA VAL A 292 -22.27 10.81 0.10
C VAL A 292 -20.79 10.43 0.05
N LYS A 293 -20.35 9.86 -1.07
CA LYS A 293 -18.98 9.36 -1.25
C LYS A 293 -18.32 10.02 -2.45
N GLY A 294 -17.06 10.45 -2.27
CA GLY A 294 -16.23 11.02 -3.34
C GLY A 294 -15.44 10.00 -4.15
N HIS A 295 -15.49 8.72 -3.77
CA HIS A 295 -14.86 7.63 -4.48
C HIS A 295 -15.64 6.33 -4.26
N LEU A 296 -15.42 5.36 -5.15
CA LEU A 296 -16.01 4.02 -5.05
C LEU A 296 -14.98 3.03 -4.53
N HIS A 297 -15.45 2.05 -3.78
CA HIS A 297 -14.62 0.94 -3.32
C HIS A 297 -14.69 -0.25 -4.26
N SER A 298 -13.56 -0.93 -4.47
CA SER A 298 -13.46 -2.13 -5.31
C SER A 298 -13.67 -3.45 -4.53
N ASN A 299 -14.24 -3.39 -3.33
CA ASN A 299 -14.58 -4.57 -2.53
C ASN A 299 -16.01 -4.46 -1.94
N PRO A 300 -16.86 -5.50 -2.14
CA PRO A 300 -18.29 -5.44 -1.79
C PRO A 300 -18.52 -5.53 -0.28
N VAL A 301 -17.61 -6.19 0.45
CA VAL A 301 -17.61 -6.34 1.91
C VAL A 301 -16.20 -6.15 2.47
N MET A 302 -16.05 -5.95 3.78
CA MET A 302 -14.75 -5.65 4.40
C MET A 302 -14.60 -6.16 5.81
#